data_AF-A0A1I2J625-F1
#
_entry.id   AF-A0A1I2J625-F1
#
_cell.length_a   1.000
_cell.length_b   1.000
_cell.length_c   1.000
_cell.angle_alpha   90.00
_cell.angle_beta   90.00
_cell.angle_gamma   90.00
#
_symmetry.space_group_name_H-M   'P 1'
#
loop_
_entity.id
_entity.type
_entity.pdbx_description
1 polymer ?
#
loop_
_entity_poly.entity_id
_entity_poly.type
_entity_poly.pdbx_seq_one_letter_code
_entity_poly.pdbx_strand_id
1 'polypeptide(L)'
;MLTEKEYVNGNNVILPNREDETRVNRENLRVKKKNTANKNKLNEKRKKQHINTIKVIALVFICGIIVVWRYGVAYNVQKQLTSIKSEQSNLIRANDNLKLELKKVNNFKYIEENAESKFGMVKPDNNNVIIADLSKDNFKNQQEEKKKSVTFINKIKQLFANN
;
A
#
# COMPACT_ATOMS: atom_id res chain seq x y z
N MET A 1 54.36 -29.71 -80.26
CA MET A 1 55.82 -29.68 -80.06
C MET A 1 56.10 -30.23 -78.67
N LEU A 2 56.55 -31.48 -78.61
CA LEU A 2 56.88 -32.18 -77.36
C LEU A 2 58.35 -31.89 -77.04
N THR A 3 58.64 -31.30 -75.88
CA THR A 3 60.01 -31.07 -75.42
C THR A 3 60.49 -32.32 -74.70
N GLU A 4 61.25 -33.14 -75.42
CA GLU A 4 61.96 -34.29 -74.89
C GLU A 4 63.14 -33.78 -74.03
N LYS A 5 63.21 -34.21 -72.77
CA LYS A 5 64.34 -33.89 -71.88
C LYS A 5 65.17 -35.16 -71.69
N GLU A 6 66.36 -35.15 -72.26
CA GLU A 6 67.39 -36.17 -72.03
C GLU A 6 67.77 -36.25 -70.55
N TYR A 7 67.80 -37.45 -70.00
CA TYR A 7 68.30 -37.74 -68.66
C TYR A 7 69.71 -38.31 -68.77
N VAL A 8 70.71 -37.56 -68.30
CA VAL A 8 72.10 -38.03 -68.17
C VAL A 8 72.27 -38.66 -66.78
N ASN A 9 72.72 -39.91 -66.74
CA ASN A 9 72.93 -40.68 -65.51
C ASN A 9 74.33 -40.41 -64.94
N GLY A 10 74.40 -39.61 -63.87
CA GLY A 10 75.62 -39.32 -63.10
C GLY A 10 75.50 -39.79 -61.64
N ASN A 11 76.60 -39.71 -60.88
CA ASN A 11 76.67 -40.19 -59.49
C ASN A 11 75.65 -39.48 -58.57
N ASN A 12 74.70 -40.24 -58.00
CA ASN A 12 73.51 -39.75 -57.28
C ASN A 12 73.75 -39.38 -55.80
N VAL A 13 74.86 -38.70 -55.47
CA VAL A 13 75.22 -38.43 -54.07
C VAL A 13 74.46 -37.23 -53.48
N ILE A 14 73.82 -36.39 -54.29
CA ILE A 14 73.02 -35.25 -53.83
C ILE A 14 71.72 -35.18 -54.61
N LEU A 15 70.75 -36.04 -54.26
CA LEU A 15 69.35 -35.80 -54.66
C LEU A 15 68.76 -34.75 -53.71
N PRO A 16 68.34 -33.56 -54.18
CA PRO A 16 67.63 -32.63 -53.32
C PRO A 16 66.31 -33.27 -52.88
N ASN A 17 66.12 -33.39 -51.56
CA ASN A 17 64.85 -33.81 -50.97
C ASN A 17 63.78 -32.77 -51.35
N ARG A 18 62.97 -33.07 -52.36
CA ARG A 18 61.85 -32.22 -52.75
C ARG A 18 60.74 -32.44 -51.74
N GLU A 19 60.52 -31.48 -50.86
CA GLU A 19 59.34 -31.50 -50.01
C GLU A 19 58.10 -31.46 -50.92
N ASP A 20 57.31 -32.54 -50.89
CA ASP A 20 56.06 -32.61 -51.64
C ASP A 20 55.14 -31.45 -51.20
N GLU A 21 54.89 -30.48 -52.08
CA GLU A 21 54.04 -29.29 -51.78
C GLU A 21 52.66 -29.68 -51.23
N THR A 22 52.14 -30.85 -51.65
CA THR A 22 50.87 -31.40 -51.17
C THR A 22 50.92 -31.93 -49.72
N ARG A 23 52.09 -32.33 -49.21
CA ARG A 23 52.29 -32.71 -47.80
C ARG A 23 52.42 -31.47 -46.93
N VAL A 24 53.23 -30.51 -47.36
CA VAL A 24 53.43 -29.22 -46.67
C VAL A 24 52.11 -28.46 -46.53
N ASN A 25 51.29 -28.39 -47.58
CA ASN A 25 49.98 -27.75 -47.54
C ASN A 25 49.01 -28.46 -46.58
N ARG A 26 48.99 -29.81 -46.57
CA ARG A 26 48.14 -30.58 -45.64
C ARG A 26 48.53 -30.37 -44.18
N GLU A 27 49.82 -30.28 -43.87
CA GLU A 27 50.30 -29.98 -42.52
C GLU A 27 49.95 -28.55 -42.11
N ASN A 28 50.17 -27.57 -42.97
CA ASN A 28 49.79 -26.18 -42.73
C ASN A 28 48.27 -26.02 -42.48
N LEU A 29 47.43 -26.74 -43.22
CA LEU A 29 45.97 -26.77 -43.00
C LEU A 29 45.60 -27.40 -41.64
N ARG A 30 46.30 -28.46 -41.22
CA ARG A 30 46.10 -29.11 -39.91
C ARG A 30 46.52 -28.20 -38.76
N VAL A 31 47.67 -27.53 -38.89
CA VAL A 31 48.17 -26.55 -37.91
C VAL A 31 47.22 -25.36 -37.83
N LYS A 32 46.75 -24.84 -38.97
CA LYS A 32 45.76 -23.76 -39.02
C LYS A 32 44.47 -24.16 -38.30
N LYS A 33 43.89 -25.33 -38.61
CA LYS A 33 42.67 -25.85 -37.94
C LYS A 33 42.85 -26.02 -36.44
N LYS A 34 43.99 -26.56 -35.98
CA LYS A 34 44.31 -26.70 -34.54
C LYS A 34 44.41 -25.32 -33.88
N ASN A 35 45.05 -24.35 -34.52
CA ASN A 35 45.17 -22.99 -34.02
C ASN A 35 43.82 -22.28 -33.96
N THR A 36 42.94 -22.44 -34.95
CA THR A 36 41.58 -21.87 -34.90
C THR A 36 40.75 -22.53 -33.80
N ALA A 37 40.82 -23.85 -33.65
CA ALA A 37 40.12 -24.58 -32.58
C ALA A 37 40.59 -24.13 -31.17
N ASN A 38 41.90 -23.94 -30.98
CA ASN A 38 42.46 -23.46 -29.73
C ASN A 38 42.05 -22.01 -29.43
N LYS A 39 42.03 -21.13 -30.45
CA LYS A 39 41.52 -19.76 -30.33
C LYS A 39 40.04 -19.74 -29.94
N ASN A 40 39.21 -20.58 -30.57
CA ASN A 40 37.79 -20.67 -30.26
C ASN A 40 37.55 -21.14 -28.82
N LYS A 41 38.27 -22.17 -28.35
CA LYS A 41 38.20 -22.64 -26.96
C LYS A 41 38.63 -21.58 -25.95
N LEU A 42 39.67 -20.79 -26.26
CA LEU A 42 40.10 -19.69 -25.39
C LEU A 42 39.06 -18.57 -25.34
N ASN A 43 38.44 -18.25 -26.48
CA ASN A 43 37.38 -17.24 -26.56
C ASN A 43 36.12 -17.67 -25.81
N GLU A 44 35.74 -18.95 -25.86
CA GLU A 44 34.63 -19.50 -25.08
C GLU A 44 34.90 -19.44 -23.58
N LYS A 45 36.13 -19.76 -23.13
CA LYS A 45 36.53 -19.61 -21.72
C LYS A 45 36.43 -18.16 -21.25
N ARG A 46 36.93 -17.21 -22.06
CA ARG A 46 36.83 -15.77 -21.77
C ARG A 46 35.37 -15.31 -21.71
N LYS A 47 34.54 -15.70 -22.68
CA LYS A 47 33.09 -15.39 -22.67
C LYS A 47 32.41 -15.94 -21.41
N LYS A 48 32.71 -17.18 -21.02
CA LYS A 48 32.16 -17.78 -19.79
C LYS A 48 32.55 -16.99 -18.54
N GLN A 49 33.81 -16.53 -18.45
CA GLN A 49 34.27 -15.69 -17.33
C GLN A 49 33.57 -14.32 -17.30
N HIS A 50 33.41 -13.66 -18.46
CA HIS A 50 32.67 -12.40 -18.55
C HIS A 50 31.21 -12.56 -18.13
N ILE A 51 30.52 -13.61 -18.60
CA ILE A 51 29.14 -13.90 -18.21
C ILE A 51 29.04 -14.15 -16.70
N ASN A 52 29.99 -14.89 -16.12
CA ASN A 52 29.98 -15.14 -14.68
C ASN A 52 30.16 -13.85 -13.87
N THR A 53 31.02 -12.95 -14.34
CA THR A 53 31.23 -11.63 -13.71
C THR A 53 29.97 -10.77 -13.79
N ILE A 54 29.31 -10.73 -14.97
CA ILE A 54 28.04 -10.01 -15.16
C ILE A 54 26.95 -10.56 -14.25
N LYS A 55 26.87 -11.89 -14.07
CA LYS A 55 25.92 -12.51 -13.15
C LYS A 55 26.12 -12.07 -11.71
N VAL A 56 27.36 -11.99 -11.24
CA VAL A 56 27.67 -11.53 -9.88
C VAL A 56 27.27 -10.05 -9.71
N ILE A 57 27.60 -9.20 -10.69
CA ILE A 57 27.21 -7.78 -10.69
C ILE A 57 25.68 -7.64 -10.66
N ALA A 58 24.97 -8.43 -11.48
CA ALA A 58 23.51 -8.42 -11.49
C ALA A 58 22.91 -8.86 -10.14
N LEU A 59 23.52 -9.85 -9.47
CA LEU A 59 23.08 -10.30 -8.15
C LEU A 59 23.25 -9.20 -7.10
N VAL A 60 24.41 -8.53 -7.09
CA VAL A 60 24.67 -7.38 -6.20
C VAL A 60 23.69 -6.24 -6.48
N PHE A 61 23.39 -5.97 -7.75
CA PHE A 61 22.44 -4.93 -8.14
C PHE A 61 21.01 -5.24 -7.65
N ILE A 62 20.56 -6.49 -7.79
CA ILE A 62 19.27 -6.94 -7.27
C ILE A 62 19.22 -6.79 -5.74
N CYS A 63 20.29 -7.17 -5.03
CA CYS A 63 20.40 -6.94 -3.60
C CYS A 63 20.28 -5.44 -3.25
N GLY A 64 20.92 -4.56 -4.00
CA GLY A 64 20.80 -3.11 -3.83
C GLY A 64 19.35 -2.61 -3.99
N ILE A 65 18.64 -3.07 -5.02
CA ILE A 65 17.22 -2.73 -5.22
C ILE A 65 16.36 -3.21 -4.05
N ILE A 66 16.60 -4.44 -3.55
CA ILE A 66 15.85 -5.00 -2.43
C ILE A 66 16.02 -4.14 -1.17
N VAL A 67 17.23 -3.64 -0.91
CA VAL A 67 17.52 -2.76 0.22
C VAL A 67 16.73 -1.46 0.09
N VAL A 68 16.81 -0.78 -1.06
CA VAL A 68 16.06 0.47 -1.31
C VAL A 68 14.56 0.25 -1.18
N TRP A 69 14.03 -0.84 -1.73
CA TRP A 69 12.61 -1.17 -1.62
C TRP A 69 12.18 -1.38 -0.17
N ARG A 70 13.00 -2.10 0.63
CA ARG A 70 12.74 -2.29 2.07
C ARG A 70 12.70 -0.96 2.83
N TYR A 71 13.62 -0.04 2.54
CA TYR A 71 13.59 1.30 3.12
C TYR A 71 12.32 2.08 2.72
N GLY A 72 11.87 1.97 1.48
CA GLY A 72 10.61 2.56 1.02
C GLY A 72 9.38 2.02 1.76
N VAL A 73 9.33 0.70 1.98
CA VAL A 73 8.25 0.07 2.77
C VAL A 73 8.31 0.53 4.22
N ALA A 74 9.50 0.54 4.83
CA ALA A 74 9.67 1.01 6.22
C ALA A 74 9.23 2.47 6.39
N TYR A 75 9.53 3.34 5.42
CA TYR A 75 9.07 4.72 5.41
C TYR A 75 7.54 4.83 5.36
N ASN A 76 6.89 4.03 4.49
CA ASN A 76 5.44 4.00 4.41
C ASN A 76 4.79 3.52 5.72
N VAL A 77 5.36 2.48 6.34
CA VAL A 77 4.89 1.98 7.65
C VAL A 77 5.07 3.04 8.73
N GLN A 78 6.21 3.73 8.77
CA GLN A 78 6.47 4.81 9.74
C GLN A 78 5.51 6.00 9.54
N LYS A 79 5.19 6.33 8.29
CA LYS A 79 4.20 7.37 7.96
C LYS A 79 2.80 6.98 8.44
N GLN A 80 2.38 5.74 8.22
CA GLN A 80 1.09 5.24 8.71
C GLN A 80 1.03 5.22 10.24
N LEU A 81 2.09 4.79 10.91
CA LEU A 81 2.16 4.83 12.38
C LEU A 81 2.06 6.27 12.90
N THR A 82 2.71 7.21 12.22
CA THR A 82 2.67 8.63 12.60
C THR A 82 1.27 9.21 12.41
N SER A 83 0.60 8.91 11.29
CA SER A 83 -0.78 9.37 11.05
C SER A 83 -1.75 8.79 12.08
N ILE A 84 -1.68 7.48 12.35
CA ILE A 84 -2.52 6.81 13.35
C ILE A 84 -2.28 7.42 14.74
N LYS A 85 -1.02 7.65 15.12
CA LYS A 85 -0.69 8.29 16.41
C LYS A 85 -1.23 9.72 16.49
N SER A 86 -1.18 10.47 15.38
CA SER A 86 -1.74 11.82 15.32
C SER A 86 -3.27 11.82 15.45
N GLU A 87 -3.94 10.86 14.80
CA GLU A 87 -5.38 10.68 14.88
C GLU A 87 -5.82 10.28 16.29
N GLN A 88 -5.10 9.34 16.91
CA GLN A 88 -5.32 8.97 18.31
C GLN A 88 -5.15 10.16 19.25
N SER A 89 -4.11 10.97 19.06
CA SER A 89 -3.91 12.19 19.86
C SER A 89 -5.05 13.20 19.67
N ASN A 90 -5.57 13.33 18.45
CA ASN A 90 -6.69 14.23 18.16
C ASN A 90 -7.98 13.72 18.82
N LEU A 91 -8.24 12.41 18.76
CA LEU A 91 -9.39 11.78 19.41
C LEU A 91 -9.33 11.92 20.93
N ILE A 92 -8.15 11.75 21.54
CA ILE A 92 -7.96 11.97 22.98
C ILE A 92 -8.26 13.42 23.35
N ARG A 93 -7.71 14.39 22.61
CA ARG A 93 -7.98 15.81 22.83
C ARG A 93 -9.46 16.16 22.67
N ALA A 94 -10.12 15.60 21.67
CA ALA A 94 -11.55 15.80 21.46
C ALA A 94 -12.37 15.23 22.63
N ASN A 95 -12.03 14.03 23.11
CA ASN A 95 -12.68 13.41 24.26
C ASN A 95 -12.46 14.22 25.55
N ASP A 96 -11.23 14.68 25.80
CA ASP A 96 -10.91 15.53 26.94
C ASP A 96 -11.68 16.86 26.87
N ASN A 97 -11.78 17.48 25.69
CA ASN A 97 -12.55 18.71 25.52
C ASN A 97 -14.05 18.48 25.77
N LEU A 98 -14.63 17.41 25.23
CA LEU A 98 -16.02 17.00 25.50
C LEU A 98 -16.25 16.78 26.99
N LYS A 99 -15.31 16.12 27.68
CA LYS A 99 -15.38 15.88 29.12
C LYS A 99 -15.30 17.19 29.91
N LEU A 100 -14.51 18.15 29.47
CA LEU A 100 -14.45 19.49 30.06
C LEU A 100 -15.74 20.27 29.82
N GLU A 101 -16.31 20.21 28.61
CA GLU A 101 -17.60 20.83 28.27
C GLU A 101 -18.73 20.25 29.12
N LEU A 102 -18.81 18.92 29.26
CA LEU A 102 -19.78 18.28 30.15
C LEU A 102 -19.63 18.74 31.59
N LYS A 103 -18.39 18.87 32.09
CA LYS A 103 -18.12 19.41 33.43
C LYS A 103 -18.55 20.88 33.56
N LYS A 104 -18.37 21.70 32.52
CA LYS A 104 -18.85 23.09 32.50
C LYS A 104 -20.36 23.16 32.56
N VAL A 105 -21.07 22.33 31.78
CA VAL A 105 -22.53 22.28 31.78
C VAL A 105 -23.08 21.77 33.12
N ASN A 106 -22.43 20.77 33.72
CA ASN A 106 -22.76 20.27 35.06
C ASN A 106 -22.30 21.19 36.20
N ASN A 107 -21.61 22.30 35.91
CA ASN A 107 -21.24 23.24 36.94
C ASN A 107 -22.47 24.06 37.33
N PHE A 108 -22.80 24.04 38.63
CA PHE A 108 -23.88 24.83 39.22
C PHE A 108 -23.88 26.29 38.74
N LYS A 109 -22.71 26.91 38.60
CA LYS A 109 -22.57 28.29 38.15
C LYS A 109 -23.08 28.53 36.73
N TYR A 110 -22.86 27.58 35.82
CA TYR A 110 -23.37 27.67 34.44
C TYR A 110 -24.90 27.50 34.38
N ILE A 111 -25.45 26.69 35.28
CA ILE A 111 -26.90 26.51 35.42
C ILE A 111 -27.53 27.77 36.01
N GLU A 112 -26.96 28.33 37.08
CA GLU A 112 -27.39 29.58 37.73
C GLU A 112 -27.39 30.74 36.71
N GLU A 113 -26.29 30.91 35.96
CA GLU A 113 -26.16 31.98 34.97
C GLU A 113 -27.14 31.83 33.79
N ASN A 114 -27.41 30.62 33.30
CA ASN A 114 -28.45 30.41 32.29
C ASN A 114 -29.89 30.58 32.86
N ALA A 115 -30.13 30.16 34.09
CA ALA A 115 -31.42 30.33 34.77
C ALA A 115 -31.74 31.82 34.94
N GLU A 116 -30.77 32.60 35.40
CA GLU A 116 -30.89 34.05 35.59
C GLU A 116 -30.99 34.78 34.24
N SER A 117 -30.09 34.53 33.30
CA SER A 117 -30.03 35.31 32.05
C SER A 117 -31.09 34.94 31.00
N LYS A 118 -31.41 33.65 30.84
CA LYS A 118 -32.36 33.19 29.80
C LYS A 118 -33.77 33.02 30.30
N PHE A 119 -33.93 32.57 31.54
CA PHE A 119 -35.24 32.28 32.12
C PHE A 119 -35.68 33.35 33.12
N GLY A 120 -34.85 34.37 33.39
CA GLY A 120 -35.16 35.43 34.33
C GLY A 120 -35.36 34.93 35.76
N MET A 121 -34.87 33.72 36.07
CA MET A 121 -35.01 33.13 37.39
C MET A 121 -34.16 33.95 38.37
N VAL A 122 -34.71 34.27 39.53
CA VAL A 122 -33.98 34.98 40.58
C VAL A 122 -33.85 34.03 41.75
N LYS A 123 -32.68 34.01 42.39
CA LYS A 123 -32.47 33.19 43.59
C LYS A 123 -33.52 33.55 44.65
N PRO A 124 -34.29 32.59 45.16
CA PRO A 124 -35.34 32.87 46.12
C PRO A 124 -34.72 33.39 47.41
N ASP A 125 -35.13 34.59 47.82
CA ASP A 125 -34.86 35.12 49.15
C ASP A 125 -35.95 34.63 50.11
N ASN A 126 -35.62 34.44 51.38
CA ASN A 126 -36.55 33.94 52.41
C ASN A 126 -37.78 34.85 52.57
N ASN A 127 -37.69 36.11 52.12
CA ASN A 127 -38.77 37.08 52.12
C ASN A 127 -39.74 36.94 50.92
N ASN A 128 -39.39 36.18 49.88
CA ASN A 128 -40.14 36.05 48.62
C ASN A 128 -40.70 34.62 48.40
N VAL A 129 -40.81 33.83 49.46
CA VAL A 129 -41.31 32.45 49.38
C VAL A 129 -42.83 32.44 49.57
N ILE A 130 -43.57 32.01 48.54
CA ILE A 130 -45.01 31.72 48.65
C ILE A 130 -45.17 30.25 49.04
N ILE A 131 -45.53 30.00 50.30
CA ILE A 131 -45.89 28.65 50.76
C ILE A 131 -47.37 28.43 50.40
N ALA A 132 -47.62 27.66 49.33
CA ALA A 132 -48.97 27.30 48.92
C ALA A 132 -49.37 25.97 49.56
N ASP A 133 -50.46 25.97 50.32
CA ASP A 133 -51.08 24.75 50.84
C ASP A 133 -51.90 24.08 49.73
N LEU A 134 -51.34 22.99 49.19
CA LEU A 134 -51.93 22.19 48.12
C LEU A 134 -52.95 21.16 48.61
N SER A 135 -53.31 21.18 49.90
CA SER A 135 -54.21 20.19 50.52
C SER A 135 -55.65 20.24 50.00
N LYS A 136 -56.01 21.24 49.18
CA LYS A 136 -57.30 21.33 48.50
C LYS A 136 -57.15 21.01 47.01
N ASP A 137 -58.24 20.52 46.42
CA ASP A 137 -58.33 20.17 45.01
C ASP A 137 -58.28 21.45 44.14
N ASN A 138 -57.06 21.90 43.83
CA ASN A 138 -56.77 23.20 43.22
C ASN A 138 -56.88 23.20 41.68
N PHE A 139 -57.25 22.07 41.09
CA PHE A 139 -57.45 21.96 39.65
C PHE A 139 -58.94 22.03 39.33
N LYS A 140 -59.35 22.97 38.47
CA LYS A 140 -60.67 22.90 37.84
C LYS A 140 -60.68 21.68 36.94
N ASN A 141 -61.43 20.64 37.32
CA ASN A 141 -61.75 19.53 36.43
C ASN A 141 -62.43 20.11 35.19
N GLN A 142 -61.66 20.30 34.10
CA GLN A 142 -62.23 20.37 32.77
C GLN A 142 -62.79 18.98 32.51
N GLN A 143 -64.08 18.80 32.75
CA GLN A 143 -64.81 17.70 32.17
C GLN A 143 -64.74 17.89 30.66
N GLU A 144 -63.73 17.29 30.03
CA GLU A 144 -63.76 17.02 28.61
C GLU A 144 -64.97 16.12 28.36
N GLU A 145 -66.06 16.70 27.85
CA GLU A 145 -67.06 15.95 27.14
C GLU A 145 -66.35 15.16 26.03
N LYS A 146 -66.14 13.86 26.26
CA LYS A 146 -65.76 12.93 25.21
C LYS A 146 -66.88 12.93 24.17
N LYS A 147 -66.76 13.81 23.16
CA LYS A 147 -67.52 13.71 21.90
C LYS A 147 -67.15 12.38 21.26
N LYS A 148 -67.97 11.37 21.52
CA LYS A 148 -67.88 10.06 20.90
C LYS A 148 -67.97 10.25 19.37
N SER A 149 -66.90 9.95 18.64
CA SER A 149 -66.83 9.93 17.17
C SER A 149 -67.55 8.71 16.56
N VAL A 150 -68.70 8.31 17.12
CA VAL A 150 -69.43 7.09 16.70
C VAL A 150 -70.01 7.21 15.28
N THR A 151 -70.12 8.42 14.72
CA THR A 151 -70.73 8.64 13.39
C THR A 151 -69.90 8.07 12.24
N PHE A 152 -68.55 8.18 12.30
CA PHE A 152 -67.68 7.68 11.24
C PHE A 152 -67.46 6.17 11.32
N ILE A 153 -67.26 5.64 12.53
CA ILE A 153 -67.09 4.19 12.76
C ILE A 153 -68.38 3.44 12.37
N ASN A 154 -69.56 3.99 12.66
CA ASN A 154 -70.83 3.37 12.28
C ASN A 154 -71.03 3.32 10.75
N LYS A 155 -70.62 4.35 10.00
CA LYS A 155 -70.66 4.35 8.53
C LYS A 155 -69.73 3.32 7.91
N ILE A 156 -68.51 3.19 8.46
CA ILE A 156 -67.54 2.18 8.02
C ILE A 156 -68.06 0.77 8.31
N LYS A 157 -68.63 0.54 9.51
CA LYS A 157 -69.18 -0.77 9.88
C LYS A 157 -70.33 -1.21 8.97
N GLN A 158 -71.19 -0.29 8.52
CA GLN A 158 -72.27 -0.60 7.58
C GLN A 158 -71.77 -0.96 6.17
N LEU A 159 -70.65 -0.37 5.72
CA LEU A 159 -70.04 -0.72 4.43
C LEU A 159 -69.38 -2.10 4.43
N PHE A 160 -68.79 -2.52 5.56
CA PHE A 160 -68.12 -3.83 5.67
C PHE A 160 -69.04 -4.97 6.13
N ALA A 161 -70.19 -4.69 6.73
CA ALA A 161 -71.15 -5.70 7.19
C ALA A 161 -72.15 -6.14 6.11
N ASN A 162 -72.14 -5.50 4.93
CA ASN A 162 -73.07 -5.78 3.84
C ASN A 162 -72.37 -6.34 2.58
N ASN A 163 -71.26 -7.06 2.78
CA ASN A 163 -70.58 -7.86 1.76
C ASN A 163 -70.34 -9.27 2.31
#